data_AF-A0A512NKC6-F1
#
_entry.id   AF-A0A512NKC6-F1
#
_cell.length_a   1.000
_cell.length_b   1.000
_cell.length_c   1.000
_cell.angle_alpha   90.00
_cell.angle_beta   90.00
_cell.angle_gamma   90.00
#
_symmetry.space_group_name_H-M   'P 1'
#
loop_
_entity.id
_entity.type
_entity.pdbx_description
1 polymer ?
#
loop_
_entity_poly.entity_id
_entity_poly.type
_entity_poly.pdbx_seq_one_letter_code
_entity_poly.pdbx_strand_id
1 'polypeptide(L)'
;MCVANSGGIDVAPVPKEHVDPILENYLLALAGVDQCSQSAPETVRSRLAVNLERAERAYADAAADGLVEVSDDMAAELGTLAQVNQESRRRLHRGAPITDLLVDLEQGTDQANRIVRAAIFRQEKSAR
;
A
#
# COMPACT_ATOMS: atom_id res chain seq x y z
N MET A 1 -13.99 45.42 -14.27
CA MET A 1 -14.27 43.97 -14.38
C MET A 1 -13.49 43.28 -13.29
N CYS A 2 -14.17 42.71 -12.30
CA CYS A 2 -13.54 42.00 -11.19
C CYS A 2 -13.44 40.52 -11.61
N VAL A 3 -12.22 40.00 -11.77
CA VAL A 3 -12.01 38.58 -12.02
C VAL A 3 -11.85 37.91 -10.66
N ALA A 4 -12.79 37.04 -10.32
CA ALA A 4 -12.76 36.24 -9.11
C ALA A 4 -11.55 35.31 -9.16
N ASN A 5 -10.64 35.49 -8.21
CA ASN A 5 -9.53 34.57 -7.99
C ASN A 5 -10.13 33.33 -7.31
N SER A 6 -10.49 32.32 -8.10
CA SER A 6 -10.93 31.02 -7.60
C SER A 6 -9.74 30.40 -6.87
N GLY A 7 -9.73 30.52 -5.55
CA GLY A 7 -8.80 29.81 -4.69
C GLY A 7 -9.03 28.30 -4.82
N GLY A 8 -8.37 27.70 -5.80
CA GLY A 8 -8.08 26.28 -5.73
C GLY A 8 -7.16 26.10 -4.53
N ILE A 9 -7.56 25.24 -3.60
CA ILE A 9 -6.63 24.73 -2.60
C ILE A 9 -5.59 23.97 -3.44
N ASP A 10 -4.43 24.56 -3.66
CA ASP A 10 -3.26 23.88 -4.19
C ASP A 10 -2.84 22.85 -3.14
N VAL A 11 -3.55 21.73 -3.09
CA VAL A 11 -3.11 20.56 -2.33
C VAL A 11 -1.85 20.10 -3.04
N ALA A 12 -0.72 20.20 -2.34
CA ALA A 12 0.55 19.74 -2.87
C ALA A 12 0.39 18.27 -3.28
N PRO A 13 0.80 17.87 -4.50
CA PRO A 13 0.66 16.50 -4.94
C PRO A 13 1.44 15.57 -4.00
N VAL A 14 0.87 14.40 -3.72
CA VAL A 14 1.54 13.39 -2.89
C VAL A 14 2.93 13.07 -3.46
N PRO A 15 3.99 13.15 -2.65
CA PRO A 15 5.32 12.75 -3.09
C PRO A 15 5.33 11.28 -3.52
N LYS A 16 5.92 10.99 -4.70
CA LYS A 16 5.92 9.63 -5.27
C LYS A 16 6.59 8.63 -4.34
N GLU A 17 7.64 9.06 -3.67
CA GLU A 17 8.39 8.30 -2.67
C GLU A 17 7.51 7.79 -1.52
N HIS A 18 6.38 8.43 -1.22
CA HIS A 18 5.44 7.97 -0.20
C HIS A 18 4.51 6.87 -0.74
N VAL A 19 4.12 6.97 -2.01
CA VAL A 19 3.16 6.05 -2.64
C VAL A 19 3.85 4.78 -3.14
N ASP A 20 5.10 4.89 -3.59
CA ASP A 20 5.86 3.78 -4.19
C ASP A 20 5.89 2.51 -3.32
N PRO A 21 6.14 2.57 -2.00
CA PRO A 21 6.09 1.37 -1.14
C PRO A 21 4.70 0.75 -1.04
N ILE A 22 3.64 1.55 -1.10
CA ILE A 22 2.24 1.07 -1.07
C ILE A 22 1.88 0.42 -2.40
N LEU A 23 2.24 1.06 -3.51
CA LEU A 23 2.08 0.51 -4.86
C LEU A 23 2.82 -0.81 -5.01
N GLU A 24 4.08 -0.88 -4.56
CA GLU A 24 4.86 -2.10 -4.61
C GLU A 24 4.19 -3.24 -3.81
N ASN A 25 3.64 -2.94 -2.64
CA ASN A 25 2.93 -3.92 -1.84
C ASN A 25 1.70 -4.47 -2.57
N TYR A 26 0.91 -3.59 -3.21
CA TYR A 26 -0.21 -4.00 -4.07
C TYR A 26 0.22 -4.91 -5.22
N LEU A 27 1.31 -4.56 -5.92
CA LEU A 27 1.83 -5.38 -7.02
C LEU A 27 2.31 -6.76 -6.56
N LEU A 28 2.87 -6.86 -5.34
CA LEU A 28 3.25 -8.15 -4.76
C LEU A 28 2.04 -8.99 -4.38
N ALA A 29 0.98 -8.38 -3.86
CA ALA A 29 -0.28 -9.08 -3.59
C ALA A 29 -0.91 -9.61 -4.89
N LEU A 30 -0.90 -8.80 -5.96
CA LEU A 30 -1.40 -9.20 -7.29
C LEU A 30 -0.58 -10.38 -7.84
N ALA A 31 0.74 -10.26 -7.81
CA ALA A 31 1.65 -11.33 -8.22
C ALA A 31 1.41 -12.62 -7.42
N GLY A 32 1.04 -12.51 -6.14
CA GLY A 32 0.71 -13.67 -5.31
C GLY A 32 -0.55 -14.40 -5.77
N VAL A 33 -1.60 -13.67 -6.16
CA VAL A 33 -2.81 -14.26 -6.76
C VAL A 33 -2.47 -14.90 -8.11
N ASP A 34 -1.75 -14.19 -8.98
CA ASP A 34 -1.44 -14.65 -10.34
C ASP A 34 -0.55 -15.90 -10.36
N GLN A 35 0.39 -16.02 -9.41
CA GLN A 35 1.27 -17.18 -9.28
C GLN A 35 0.63 -18.34 -8.51
N CYS A 36 -0.55 -18.15 -7.92
CA CYS A 36 -1.23 -19.19 -7.17
C CYS A 36 -1.78 -20.27 -8.11
N SER A 37 -1.36 -21.53 -7.91
CA SER A 37 -1.91 -22.66 -8.68
C SER A 37 -3.41 -22.81 -8.43
N GLN A 38 -4.16 -23.17 -9.48
CA GLN A 38 -5.57 -23.56 -9.34
C GLN A 38 -5.76 -24.82 -8.48
N SER A 39 -4.71 -25.63 -8.30
CA SER A 39 -4.73 -26.80 -7.42
C SER A 39 -4.38 -26.47 -5.97
N ALA A 40 -4.07 -25.21 -5.64
CA ALA A 40 -3.80 -24.81 -4.27
C ALA A 40 -5.06 -24.97 -3.39
N PRO A 41 -4.89 -25.17 -2.07
CA PRO A 41 -6.01 -25.22 -1.14
C PRO A 41 -6.89 -23.97 -1.23
N GLU A 42 -8.21 -24.13 -1.14
CA GLU A 42 -9.16 -23.02 -1.25
C GLU A 42 -8.90 -21.91 -0.22
N THR A 43 -8.45 -22.30 0.98
CA THR A 43 -8.08 -21.36 2.04
C THR A 43 -6.92 -20.46 1.64
N VAL A 44 -5.95 -20.96 0.88
CA VAL A 44 -4.81 -20.18 0.37
C VAL A 44 -5.29 -19.21 -0.71
N ARG A 45 -6.09 -19.68 -1.67
CA ARG A 45 -6.63 -18.83 -2.74
C ARG A 45 -7.48 -17.70 -2.20
N SER A 46 -8.38 -18.00 -1.26
CA SER A 46 -9.25 -17.01 -0.63
C SER A 46 -8.45 -15.95 0.13
N ARG A 47 -7.44 -16.35 0.89
CA ARG A 47 -6.57 -15.41 1.63
C ARG A 47 -5.79 -14.50 0.69
N LEU A 48 -5.25 -15.03 -0.41
CA LEU A 48 -4.56 -14.21 -1.41
C LEU A 48 -5.50 -13.19 -2.07
N ALA A 49 -6.73 -13.60 -2.42
CA ALA A 49 -7.73 -12.69 -2.99
C ALA A 49 -8.10 -11.57 -2.01
N VAL A 50 -8.39 -11.91 -0.74
CA VAL A 50 -8.67 -10.91 0.31
C VAL A 50 -7.47 -10.00 0.53
N ASN A 51 -6.25 -10.54 0.52
CA ASN A 51 -5.05 -9.73 0.66
C ASN A 51 -4.90 -8.72 -0.50
N LEU A 52 -5.16 -9.15 -1.74
CA LEU A 52 -5.15 -8.29 -2.92
C LEU A 52 -6.14 -7.14 -2.79
N GLU A 53 -7.40 -7.43 -2.44
CA GLU A 53 -8.44 -6.40 -2.25
C GLU A 53 -8.03 -5.35 -1.20
N ARG A 54 -7.39 -5.79 -0.12
CA ARG A 54 -6.91 -4.91 0.95
C ARG A 54 -5.72 -4.06 0.54
N ALA A 55 -4.81 -4.60 -0.27
CA ALA A 55 -3.66 -3.87 -0.78
C ALA A 55 -4.08 -2.86 -1.86
N GLU A 56 -5.02 -3.24 -2.74
CA GLU A 56 -5.62 -2.35 -3.74
C GLU A 56 -6.29 -1.14 -3.09
N ARG A 57 -7.09 -1.36 -2.04
CA ARG A 57 -7.72 -0.27 -1.30
C ARG A 57 -6.68 0.66 -0.66
N ALA A 58 -5.65 0.11 -0.02
CA ALA A 58 -4.59 0.93 0.58
C ALA A 58 -3.88 1.79 -0.48
N TYR A 59 -3.59 1.24 -1.66
CA TYR A 59 -3.00 1.99 -2.76
C TYR A 59 -3.94 3.07 -3.30
N ALA A 60 -5.21 2.75 -3.52
CA ALA A 60 -6.20 3.71 -3.99
C ALA A 60 -6.36 4.89 -3.01
N ASP A 61 -6.46 4.60 -1.71
CA ASP A 61 -6.55 5.60 -0.65
C ASP A 61 -5.27 6.46 -0.56
N ALA A 62 -4.08 5.85 -0.69
CA ALA A 62 -2.81 6.56 -0.72
C ALA A 62 -2.69 7.49 -1.95
N ALA A 63 -3.14 7.02 -3.12
CA ALA A 63 -3.10 7.78 -4.37
C ALA A 63 -4.13 8.91 -4.41
N ALA A 64 -5.23 8.80 -3.66
CA ALA A 64 -6.25 9.82 -3.49
C ALA A 64 -5.90 10.85 -2.39
N ASP A 65 -4.63 11.28 -2.35
CA ASP A 65 -4.09 12.25 -1.38
C ASP A 65 -3.92 11.76 0.07
N GLY A 66 -4.16 10.47 0.35
CA GLY A 66 -4.06 9.91 1.70
C GLY A 66 -2.68 10.05 2.36
N LEU A 67 -1.62 10.34 1.60
CA LEU A 67 -0.23 10.48 2.08
C LEU A 67 0.38 11.89 1.85
N VAL A 68 -0.44 12.94 1.73
CA VAL A 68 0.07 14.33 1.65
C VAL A 68 0.79 14.73 2.94
N GLU A 69 0.24 14.39 4.11
CA GLU A 69 0.87 14.64 5.42
C GLU A 69 1.52 13.38 6.01
N VAL A 70 2.83 13.24 5.84
CA VAL A 70 3.63 12.13 6.41
C VAL A 70 4.52 12.66 7.54
N SER A 71 4.49 12.02 8.70
CA SER A 71 5.40 12.29 9.82
C SER A 71 6.67 11.45 9.69
N ASP A 72 7.73 11.83 10.40
CA ASP A 72 9.01 11.10 10.39
C ASP A 72 8.83 9.61 10.74
N ASP A 73 7.97 9.30 11.72
CA ASP A 73 7.65 7.91 12.08
C ASP A 73 6.98 7.15 10.93
N MET A 74 6.05 7.79 10.20
CA MET A 74 5.39 7.19 9.04
C MET A 74 6.37 7.00 7.87
N ALA A 75 7.30 7.94 7.67
CA ALA A 75 8.38 7.80 6.68
C ALA A 75 9.30 6.62 7.01
N ALA A 76 9.61 6.40 8.29
CA ALA A 76 10.38 5.22 8.75
C ALA A 76 9.59 3.91 8.53
N GLU A 77 8.28 3.91 8.78
CA GLU A 77 7.41 2.77 8.49
C GLU A 77 7.32 2.47 6.99
N LEU A 78 7.25 3.49 6.13
CA LEU A 78 7.31 3.35 4.67
C LEU A 78 8.64 2.76 4.21
N GLY A 79 9.76 3.22 4.78
CA GLY A 79 11.08 2.63 4.51
C GLY A 79 11.17 1.16 4.93
N THR A 80 10.57 0.81 6.07
CA THR A 80 10.46 -0.57 6.52
C THR A 80 9.61 -1.41 5.57
N LEU A 81 8.46 -0.90 5.14
CA LEU A 81 7.59 -1.55 4.17
C LEU A 81 8.33 -1.81 2.84
N ALA A 82 9.08 -0.82 2.34
CA ALA A 82 9.89 -0.96 1.14
C ALA A 82 10.93 -2.09 1.26
N GLN A 83 11.59 -2.20 2.41
CA GLN A 83 12.54 -3.30 2.67
C GLN A 83 11.86 -4.67 2.68
N VAL A 84 10.70 -4.78 3.34
CA VAL A 84 9.91 -6.02 3.39
C VAL A 84 9.44 -6.41 1.99
N ASN A 85 8.90 -5.46 1.23
CA ASN A 85 8.48 -5.68 -0.14
C ASN A 85 9.66 -6.16 -1.02
N GLN A 86 10.82 -5.53 -0.89
CA GLN A 86 12.02 -5.93 -1.62
C GLN A 86 12.40 -7.39 -1.32
N GLU A 87 12.32 -7.82 -0.07
CA GLU A 87 12.63 -9.20 0.30
C GLU A 87 11.57 -10.18 -0.22
N SER A 88 10.28 -9.86 -0.08
CA SER A 88 9.19 -10.65 -0.66
C SER A 88 9.36 -10.81 -2.17
N ARG A 89 9.73 -9.74 -2.88
CA ARG A 89 10.03 -9.76 -4.31
C ARG A 89 11.20 -10.69 -4.65
N ARG A 90 12.30 -10.63 -3.89
CA ARG A 90 13.45 -11.52 -4.08
C ARG A 90 13.07 -12.99 -3.87
N ARG A 91 12.25 -13.27 -2.86
CA ARG A 91 11.79 -14.63 -2.57
C ARG A 91 10.87 -15.16 -3.67
N LEU A 92 9.91 -14.36 -4.14
CA LEU A 92 9.09 -14.70 -5.31
C LEU A 92 9.96 -14.99 -6.53
N HIS A 93 10.92 -14.12 -6.84
CA HIS A 93 11.83 -14.31 -7.97
C HIS A 93 12.69 -15.59 -7.83
N ARG A 94 13.02 -16.01 -6.60
CA ARG A 94 13.75 -17.26 -6.35
C ARG A 94 12.86 -18.50 -6.33
N GLY A 95 11.57 -18.36 -6.64
CA GLY A 95 10.62 -19.47 -6.69
C GLY A 95 10.19 -19.97 -5.31
N ALA A 96 10.19 -19.11 -4.29
CA ALA A 96 9.62 -19.46 -3.00
C ALA A 96 8.13 -19.83 -3.17
N PRO A 97 7.65 -20.93 -2.54
CA PRO A 97 6.25 -21.30 -2.61
C PRO A 97 5.35 -20.15 -2.12
N ILE A 98 4.25 -19.88 -2.83
CA ILE A 98 3.36 -18.78 -2.46
C ILE A 98 2.75 -18.95 -1.06
N THR A 99 2.60 -20.20 -0.61
CA THR A 99 2.16 -20.54 0.76
C THR A 99 3.11 -20.03 1.83
N ASP A 100 4.41 -20.01 1.54
CA ASP A 100 5.46 -19.59 2.47
C ASP A 100 5.59 -18.06 2.52
N LEU A 101 5.05 -17.38 1.51
CA LEU A 101 5.04 -15.93 1.40
C LEU A 101 3.71 -15.31 1.81
N LEU A 102 2.62 -16.09 1.85
CA LEU A 102 1.27 -15.58 2.13
C LEU A 102 1.22 -14.77 3.43
N VAL A 103 1.85 -15.27 4.50
CA VAL A 103 1.89 -14.57 5.79
C VAL A 103 2.64 -13.24 5.68
N ASP A 104 3.76 -13.20 4.96
CA ASP A 104 4.56 -11.98 4.79
C ASP A 104 3.83 -10.95 3.92
N LEU A 105 3.14 -11.41 2.88
CA LEU A 105 2.29 -10.56 2.03
C LEU A 105 1.15 -9.94 2.83
N GLU A 106 0.48 -10.74 3.68
CA GLU A 106 -0.59 -10.24 4.57
C GLU A 106 -0.05 -9.21 5.58
N GLN A 107 1.11 -9.48 6.19
CA GLN A 107 1.73 -8.54 7.12
C GLN A 107 2.15 -7.23 6.44
N GLY A 108 2.70 -7.31 5.22
CA GLY A 108 3.02 -6.13 4.41
C GLY A 108 1.79 -5.30 4.10
N THR A 109 0.69 -5.95 3.70
CA THR A 109 -0.60 -5.28 3.45
C THR A 109 -1.19 -4.66 4.72
N ASP A 110 -1.08 -5.35 5.85
CA ASP A 110 -1.50 -4.82 7.16
C ASP A 110 -0.72 -3.55 7.51
N GLN A 111 0.58 -3.54 7.28
CA GLN A 111 1.44 -2.38 7.49
C GLN A 111 1.08 -1.22 6.56
N ALA A 112 0.92 -1.48 5.26
CA ALA A 112 0.47 -0.47 4.29
C ALA A 112 -0.86 0.18 4.71
N ASN A 113 -1.83 -0.63 5.12
CA ASN A 113 -3.12 -0.14 5.60
C ASN A 113 -3.00 0.73 6.87
N ARG A 114 -2.12 0.39 7.81
CA ARG A 114 -1.90 1.19 9.02
C ARG A 114 -1.32 2.56 8.69
N ILE A 115 -0.30 2.61 7.83
CA ILE A 115 0.34 3.86 7.39
C ILE A 115 -0.69 4.79 6.74
N VAL A 116 -1.44 4.29 5.77
CA VAL A 116 -2.43 5.09 5.03
C VAL A 116 -3.53 5.60 5.95
N ARG A 117 -4.07 4.76 6.84
CA ARG A 117 -5.09 5.19 7.81
C ARG A 117 -4.58 6.24 8.79
N ALA A 118 -3.34 6.10 9.27
CA ALA A 118 -2.75 7.07 10.18
C ALA A 118 -2.58 8.44 9.50
N ALA A 119 -2.15 8.45 8.24
CA ALA A 119 -1.99 9.66 7.46
C ALA A 119 -3.35 10.34 7.16
N ILE A 120 -4.37 9.59 6.74
CA ILE A 120 -5.74 10.13 6.54
C ILE A 120 -6.28 10.74 7.83
N PHE A 121 -6.19 10.03 8.95
CA PHE A 121 -6.66 10.53 10.24
C PHE A 121 -5.94 11.82 10.66
N ARG A 122 -4.65 11.93 10.35
CA ARG A 122 -3.88 13.14 10.64
C ARG A 122 -4.37 14.33 9.81
N GLN A 123 -4.59 14.14 8.51
CA GLN A 123 -5.10 15.18 7.63
C GLN A 123 -6.48 15.70 8.08
N GLU A 124 -7.38 14.77 8.43
CA GLU A 124 -8.70 15.13 8.97
C GLU A 124 -8.62 15.95 10.27
N LYS A 125 -7.58 15.74 11.07
CA LYS A 125 -7.32 16.53 12.28
C LYS A 125 -6.72 17.89 11.96
N SER A 126 -5.81 17.97 10.98
CA SER A 126 -5.19 19.23 10.52
C SER A 126 -6.20 20.17 9.85
N ALA A 127 -7.26 19.62 9.25
CA ALA A 127 -8.32 20.37 8.56
C ALA A 127 -9.44 20.90 9.48
N ARG A 128 -9.43 20.57 10.78
CA ARG A 128 -10.43 21.01 11.78
C ARG A 128 -9.90 22.13 12.66
#